data_AF-A0A7L2Y6Q6-F1
#
_entry.id   AF-A0A7L2Y6Q6-F1
#
_cell.length_a   1.000
_cell.length_b   1.000
_cell.length_c   1.000
_cell.angle_alpha   90.00
_cell.angle_beta   90.00
_cell.angle_gamma   90.00
#
_symmetry.space_group_name_H-M   'P 1'
#
loop_
_entity.id
_entity.type
_entity.pdbx_description
1 polymer ?
#
loop_
_entity_poly.entity_id
_entity_poly.type
_entity_poly.pdbx_seq_one_letter_code
_entity_poly.pdbx_strand_id
1 'polypeptide(L)'
;KHGLTVIHLAAWTGNLDIMRKLVKAGADQKAKNEEGMNVLHFAAQNNSIKIVDYFLQDLHLNDLNKADGKGKKPFLLASEKGHVDMINNLITLKLFTSEKDKDGNTALHLAAKNGHSEVVEILLERWEEINDLNENGETPFYLSVEGGHEKCAELLLEAGSDINVLTQNNSSALQIAVQNGHLSLVNFLIDKNIDLVPKPEQKNSPLHLAVANNHLMVVRSLLDANHDINSLNHRQETPLHLAADLGNVELVEELLKAHCDLKTVDKHGKTALAVASRSNHALIVDMIIKAERYYAMKQECVAHSDDGSDFSLSFKQDHSTQTKQIRSSLWYVAYNQLKPQEWKKLALFWKFTNEQIKAIEEQWTGKKSYKEHGNRMLLIWLHGILLAKQNPVKHIYEDLVEAGFQPLAEKIRVASSPDMDSRKCAIS
;
A
#
# COMPACT_ATOMS: atom_id res chain seq x y z
N LYS A 1 22.59 5.48 -35.69
CA LYS A 1 22.47 4.40 -34.70
C LYS A 1 21.01 3.93 -34.49
N HIS A 2 20.02 4.52 -35.18
CA HIS A 2 18.60 4.14 -35.07
C HIS A 2 17.89 4.19 -36.45
N GLY A 3 18.65 4.16 -37.56
CA GLY A 3 18.08 4.38 -38.90
C GLY A 3 17.38 5.74 -39.12
N LEU A 4 17.63 6.76 -38.30
CA LEU A 4 17.01 8.09 -38.46
C LEU A 4 17.58 8.84 -39.66
N THR A 5 16.69 9.44 -40.46
CA THR A 5 17.03 10.31 -41.57
C THR A 5 16.66 11.76 -41.23
N VAL A 6 17.12 12.71 -42.04
CA VAL A 6 16.78 14.14 -41.88
C VAL A 6 15.28 14.41 -41.97
N ILE A 7 14.53 13.58 -42.69
CA ILE A 7 13.07 13.72 -42.80
C ILE A 7 12.37 13.33 -41.49
N HIS A 8 12.88 12.31 -40.78
CA HIS A 8 12.35 11.92 -39.47
C HIS A 8 12.55 13.04 -38.45
N LEU A 9 13.73 13.68 -38.45
CA LEU A 9 14.02 14.80 -37.55
C LEU A 9 13.19 16.04 -37.88
N ALA A 10 13.00 16.35 -39.17
CA ALA A 10 12.14 17.46 -39.59
C ALA A 10 10.67 17.21 -39.21
N ALA A 11 10.20 15.97 -39.30
CA ALA A 11 8.85 15.60 -38.90
C ALA A 11 8.65 15.70 -37.39
N TRP A 12 9.60 15.18 -36.62
CA TRP A 12 9.59 15.29 -35.17
C TRP A 12 9.60 16.75 -34.72
N THR A 13 10.43 17.61 -35.30
CA THR A 13 10.50 19.04 -34.92
C THR A 13 9.29 19.86 -35.40
N GLY A 14 8.47 19.33 -36.30
CA GLY A 14 7.29 20.01 -36.85
C GLY A 14 7.60 21.19 -37.78
N ASN A 15 8.86 21.39 -38.18
CA ASN A 15 9.23 22.53 -39.03
C ASN A 15 8.91 22.25 -40.51
N LEU A 16 7.74 22.73 -40.94
CA LEU A 16 7.26 22.56 -42.31
C LEU A 16 8.17 23.20 -43.37
N ASP A 17 8.84 24.31 -43.07
CA ASP A 17 9.72 24.97 -44.04
C ASP A 17 10.98 24.15 -44.32
N ILE A 18 11.59 23.60 -43.27
CA ILE A 18 12.70 22.66 -43.40
C ILE A 18 12.21 21.41 -44.15
N MET A 19 11.05 20.88 -43.79
CA MET A 19 10.47 19.73 -44.46
C MET A 19 10.29 19.96 -45.96
N ARG A 20 9.69 21.08 -46.37
CA ARG A 20 9.50 21.45 -47.79
C ARG A 20 10.86 21.59 -48.51
N LYS A 21 11.89 22.13 -47.85
CA LYS A 21 13.25 22.21 -48.42
C LYS A 21 13.87 20.83 -48.62
N LEU A 22 13.73 19.92 -47.64
CA LEU A 22 14.24 18.55 -47.74
C LEU A 22 13.55 17.76 -48.85
N VAL A 23 12.21 17.86 -48.96
CA VAL A 23 11.44 17.21 -50.03
C VAL A 23 11.87 17.76 -51.40
N LYS A 24 12.04 19.07 -51.56
CA LYS A 24 12.56 19.68 -52.79
C LYS A 24 13.99 19.24 -53.14
N ALA A 25 14.82 18.96 -52.13
CA ALA A 25 16.18 18.46 -52.30
C ALA A 25 16.24 16.96 -52.61
N GLY A 26 15.10 16.26 -52.72
CA GLY A 26 15.04 14.84 -53.06
C GLY A 26 15.23 13.90 -51.86
N ALA A 27 15.00 14.36 -50.63
CA ALA A 27 15.02 13.48 -49.46
C ALA A 27 13.94 12.39 -49.60
N ASP A 28 14.29 11.14 -49.30
CA ASP A 28 13.36 10.01 -49.38
C ASP A 28 12.20 10.15 -48.39
N GLN A 29 10.99 10.36 -48.93
CA GLN A 29 9.76 10.54 -48.17
C GLN A 29 9.22 9.24 -47.56
N LYS A 30 9.64 8.09 -48.09
CA LYS A 30 9.19 6.77 -47.66
C LYS A 30 10.20 6.08 -46.74
N ALA A 31 11.26 6.79 -46.36
CA ALA A 31 12.25 6.30 -45.41
C ALA A 31 11.59 5.79 -44.13
N LYS A 32 12.17 4.73 -43.57
CA LYS A 32 11.78 4.14 -42.28
C LYS A 32 13.00 4.03 -41.38
N ASN A 33 12.81 4.20 -40.09
CA ASN A 33 13.85 3.92 -39.10
C ASN A 33 13.95 2.41 -38.82
N GLU A 34 14.86 2.02 -37.91
CA GLU A 34 15.05 0.61 -37.52
C GLU A 34 13.81 -0.02 -36.86
N GLU A 35 12.92 0.79 -36.30
CA GLU A 35 11.64 0.37 -35.71
C GLU A 35 10.50 0.37 -36.75
N GLY A 36 10.77 0.60 -38.03
CA GLY A 36 9.77 0.63 -39.08
C GLY A 36 8.91 1.92 -39.14
N MET A 37 9.21 2.90 -38.30
CA MET A 37 8.53 4.19 -38.23
C MET A 37 8.91 5.07 -39.42
N ASN A 38 7.91 5.66 -40.07
CA ASN A 38 8.09 6.66 -41.13
C ASN A 38 7.76 8.06 -40.61
N VAL A 39 7.87 9.05 -41.50
CA VAL A 39 7.59 10.47 -41.25
C VAL A 39 6.27 10.75 -40.50
N LEU A 40 5.17 10.04 -40.80
CA LEU A 40 3.87 10.26 -40.15
C LEU A 40 3.88 9.81 -38.69
N HIS A 41 4.65 8.77 -38.36
CA HIS A 41 4.78 8.31 -36.98
C HIS A 41 5.52 9.34 -36.13
N PHE A 42 6.64 9.88 -36.62
CA PHE A 42 7.39 10.95 -35.93
C PHE A 42 6.55 12.22 -35.78
N ALA A 43 5.79 12.58 -36.81
CA ALA A 43 4.91 13.73 -36.74
C ALA A 43 3.77 13.53 -35.73
N ALA A 44 3.15 12.34 -35.70
CA ALA A 44 2.12 11.99 -34.73
C ALA A 44 2.65 11.99 -33.30
N GLN A 45 3.86 11.47 -33.06
CA GLN A 45 4.48 11.46 -31.71
C GLN A 45 4.73 12.85 -31.13
N ASN A 46 4.92 13.88 -31.97
CA ASN A 46 5.22 15.24 -31.53
C ASN A 46 4.19 16.27 -32.03
N ASN A 47 2.92 15.84 -32.20
CA ASN A 47 1.78 16.70 -32.58
C ASN A 47 2.03 17.63 -33.80
N SER A 48 2.82 17.16 -34.77
CA SER A 48 3.25 17.97 -35.91
C SER A 48 2.25 17.90 -37.07
N ILE A 49 1.05 18.43 -36.84
CA ILE A 49 -0.12 18.35 -37.75
C ILE A 49 0.21 18.86 -39.16
N LYS A 50 0.91 19.99 -39.25
CA LYS A 50 1.31 20.58 -40.53
C LYS A 50 2.15 19.64 -41.40
N ILE A 51 2.94 18.76 -40.77
CA ILE A 51 3.73 17.76 -41.49
C ILE A 51 2.82 16.64 -42.00
N VAL A 52 1.87 16.18 -41.17
CA VAL A 52 0.87 15.18 -41.56
C VAL A 52 0.02 15.67 -42.73
N ASP A 53 -0.53 16.89 -42.63
CA ASP A 53 -1.30 17.53 -43.70
C ASP A 53 -0.48 17.67 -44.98
N TYR A 54 0.78 18.12 -44.88
CA TYR A 54 1.66 18.23 -46.03
C TYR A 54 1.89 16.89 -46.74
N PHE A 55 2.15 15.82 -46.00
CA PHE A 55 2.41 14.51 -46.62
C PHE A 55 1.16 13.85 -47.21
N LEU A 56 0.00 14.04 -46.57
CA LEU A 56 -1.23 13.37 -46.98
C LEU A 56 -2.05 14.18 -47.98
N GLN A 57 -2.12 15.51 -47.81
CA GLN A 57 -2.91 16.39 -48.66
C GLN A 57 -2.09 17.00 -49.80
N ASP A 58 -0.90 17.55 -49.55
CA ASP A 58 -0.10 18.19 -50.61
C ASP A 58 0.67 17.15 -51.45
N LEU A 59 1.21 16.11 -50.82
CA LEU A 59 2.01 15.07 -51.49
C LEU A 59 1.22 13.79 -51.83
N HIS A 60 -0.01 13.65 -51.34
CA HIS A 60 -0.87 12.49 -51.57
C HIS A 60 -0.26 11.12 -51.19
N LEU A 61 0.62 11.09 -50.18
CA LEU A 61 1.32 9.87 -49.73
C LEU A 61 0.51 9.09 -48.69
N ASN A 62 -0.74 8.73 -49.03
CA ASN A 62 -1.65 8.00 -48.15
C ASN A 62 -1.14 6.61 -47.75
N ASP A 63 -0.24 6.01 -48.55
CA ASP A 63 0.36 4.70 -48.28
C ASP A 63 1.32 4.70 -47.07
N LEU A 64 1.62 5.89 -46.51
CA LEU A 64 2.40 6.05 -45.28
C LEU A 64 1.59 5.80 -44.01
N ASN A 65 0.25 5.81 -44.05
CA ASN A 65 -0.59 5.45 -42.89
C ASN A 65 -0.62 3.92 -42.70
N LYS A 66 0.51 3.36 -42.30
CA LYS A 66 0.72 1.93 -42.02
C LYS A 66 1.31 1.78 -40.63
N ALA A 67 1.16 0.59 -40.06
CA ALA A 67 1.78 0.27 -38.78
C ALA A 67 3.31 0.27 -38.85
N ASP A 68 3.95 0.70 -37.76
CA ASP A 68 5.36 0.52 -37.50
C ASP A 68 5.70 -0.94 -37.09
N GLY A 69 6.95 -1.16 -36.67
CA GLY A 69 7.43 -2.45 -36.20
C GLY A 69 6.77 -2.95 -34.91
N LYS A 70 6.03 -2.11 -34.16
CA LYS A 70 5.23 -2.49 -32.99
C LYS A 70 3.74 -2.65 -33.32
N GLY A 71 3.35 -2.51 -34.58
CA GLY A 71 1.94 -2.56 -34.98
C GLY A 71 1.22 -1.22 -34.82
N LYS A 72 1.90 -0.15 -34.42
CA LYS A 72 1.26 1.14 -34.13
C LYS A 72 1.18 1.98 -35.39
N LYS A 73 -0.04 2.32 -35.82
CA LYS A 73 -0.29 3.38 -36.80
C LYS A 73 -0.07 4.76 -36.16
N PRO A 74 0.14 5.83 -36.95
CA PRO A 74 0.22 7.21 -36.45
C PRO A 74 -0.93 7.59 -35.50
N PHE A 75 -2.15 7.10 -35.76
CA PHE A 75 -3.31 7.32 -34.88
C PHE A 75 -3.10 6.76 -33.46
N LEU A 76 -2.60 5.54 -33.32
CA LEU A 76 -2.32 4.92 -32.02
C LEU A 76 -1.23 5.67 -31.27
N LEU A 77 -0.20 6.16 -31.96
CA LEU A 77 0.87 6.97 -31.36
C LEU A 77 0.36 8.34 -30.87
N ALA A 78 -0.54 8.97 -31.62
CA ALA A 78 -1.17 10.21 -31.20
C ALA A 78 -2.00 9.99 -29.91
N SER A 79 -2.72 8.87 -29.83
CA SER A 79 -3.49 8.50 -28.64
C SER A 79 -2.60 8.19 -27.43
N GLU A 80 -1.53 7.42 -27.63
CA GLU A 80 -0.54 7.10 -26.59
C GLU A 80 0.17 8.34 -26.04
N LYS A 81 0.25 9.42 -26.82
CA LYS A 81 0.88 10.68 -26.42
C LYS A 81 -0.10 11.77 -25.99
N GLY A 82 -1.41 11.51 -26.08
CA GLY A 82 -2.43 12.45 -25.66
C GLY A 82 -2.59 13.67 -26.57
N HIS A 83 -2.19 13.56 -27.83
CA HIS A 83 -2.20 14.69 -28.76
C HIS A 83 -3.59 14.90 -29.36
N VAL A 84 -4.44 15.63 -28.65
CA VAL A 84 -5.84 15.93 -29.02
C VAL A 84 -5.96 16.53 -30.43
N ASP A 85 -5.16 17.54 -30.75
CA ASP A 85 -5.21 18.19 -32.07
C ASP A 85 -4.82 17.23 -33.20
N MET A 86 -3.80 16.38 -32.98
CA MET A 86 -3.42 15.34 -33.93
C MET A 86 -4.54 14.31 -34.11
N ILE A 87 -5.19 13.89 -33.03
CA ILE A 87 -6.34 12.95 -33.11
C ILE A 87 -7.46 13.54 -33.95
N ASN A 88 -7.85 14.79 -33.69
CA ASN A 88 -8.89 15.48 -34.45
C ASN A 88 -8.50 15.67 -35.92
N ASN A 89 -7.24 16.00 -36.20
CA ASN A 89 -6.73 16.09 -37.56
C ASN A 89 -6.79 14.73 -38.29
N LEU A 90 -6.29 13.67 -37.67
CA LEU A 90 -6.32 12.32 -38.26
C LEU A 90 -7.75 11.81 -38.48
N ILE A 91 -8.69 12.12 -37.58
CA ILE A 91 -10.13 11.85 -37.76
C ILE A 91 -10.66 12.61 -38.98
N THR A 92 -10.33 13.90 -39.11
CA THR A 92 -10.75 14.74 -40.25
C THR A 92 -10.21 14.20 -41.57
N LEU A 93 -8.99 13.65 -41.56
CA LEU A 93 -8.35 12.97 -42.69
C LEU A 93 -8.89 11.55 -42.94
N LYS A 94 -9.91 11.10 -42.21
CA LYS A 94 -10.50 9.76 -42.29
C LYS A 94 -9.49 8.63 -41.99
N LEU A 95 -8.53 8.89 -41.09
CA LEU A 95 -7.50 7.94 -40.66
C LEU A 95 -7.76 7.35 -39.26
N PHE A 96 -8.97 7.55 -38.72
CA PHE A 96 -9.45 6.82 -37.56
C PHE A 96 -9.36 5.30 -37.79
N THR A 97 -8.93 4.55 -36.78
CA THR A 97 -8.72 3.10 -36.89
C THR A 97 -9.03 2.39 -35.57
N SER A 98 -9.74 1.27 -35.66
CA SER A 98 -9.95 0.33 -34.55
C SER A 98 -8.91 -0.79 -34.48
N GLU A 99 -7.96 -0.82 -35.43
CA GLU A 99 -6.87 -1.80 -35.44
C GLU A 99 -6.02 -1.74 -34.16
N LYS A 100 -5.57 -2.92 -33.73
CA LYS A 100 -4.74 -3.12 -32.55
C LYS A 100 -3.25 -3.13 -32.89
N ASP A 101 -2.42 -2.70 -31.94
CA ASP A 101 -0.97 -2.92 -32.02
C ASP A 101 -0.61 -4.39 -31.74
N LYS A 102 0.69 -4.72 -31.72
CA LYS A 102 1.17 -6.10 -31.50
C LYS A 102 0.86 -6.66 -30.11
N ASP A 103 0.57 -5.78 -29.14
CA ASP A 103 0.20 -6.17 -27.78
C ASP A 103 -1.34 -6.21 -27.64
N GLY A 104 -2.08 -6.08 -28.74
CA GLY A 104 -3.54 -6.08 -28.77
C GLY A 104 -4.18 -4.76 -28.32
N ASN A 105 -3.40 -3.69 -28.14
CA ASN A 105 -3.94 -2.42 -27.66
C ASN A 105 -4.55 -1.61 -28.80
N THR A 106 -5.77 -1.12 -28.58
CA THR A 106 -6.40 -0.10 -29.42
C THR A 106 -5.94 1.31 -29.02
N ALA A 107 -6.32 2.33 -29.80
CA ALA A 107 -6.13 3.72 -29.41
C ALA A 107 -6.74 4.06 -28.04
N LEU A 108 -7.90 3.49 -27.72
CA LEU A 108 -8.59 3.70 -26.43
C LEU A 108 -7.79 3.09 -25.27
N HIS A 109 -7.22 1.89 -25.44
CA HIS A 109 -6.31 1.29 -24.45
C HIS A 109 -5.11 2.19 -24.17
N LEU A 110 -4.45 2.69 -25.22
CA LEU A 110 -3.25 3.51 -25.09
C LEU A 110 -3.53 4.87 -24.45
N ALA A 111 -4.66 5.51 -24.80
CA ALA A 111 -5.07 6.78 -24.19
C ALA A 111 -5.42 6.60 -22.70
N ALA A 112 -6.18 5.55 -22.37
CA ALA A 112 -6.59 5.24 -21.01
C ALA A 112 -5.38 4.88 -20.11
N LYS A 113 -4.47 4.04 -20.61
CA LYS A 113 -3.24 3.61 -19.92
C LYS A 113 -2.32 4.78 -19.55
N ASN A 114 -2.30 5.84 -20.36
CA ASN A 114 -1.43 7.00 -20.16
C ASN A 114 -2.17 8.22 -19.59
N GLY A 115 -3.46 8.08 -19.26
CA GLY A 115 -4.22 9.11 -18.56
C GLY A 115 -4.68 10.28 -19.41
N HIS A 116 -4.83 10.08 -20.72
CA HIS A 116 -5.21 11.13 -21.66
C HIS A 116 -6.74 11.25 -21.77
N SER A 117 -7.38 11.79 -20.73
CA SER A 117 -8.85 11.83 -20.60
C SER A 117 -9.55 12.56 -21.76
N GLU A 118 -8.98 13.64 -22.29
CA GLU A 118 -9.56 14.35 -23.45
C GLU A 118 -9.53 13.48 -24.72
N VAL A 119 -8.46 12.70 -24.92
CA VAL A 119 -8.41 11.74 -26.02
C VAL A 119 -9.39 10.59 -25.78
N VAL A 120 -9.51 10.10 -24.55
CA VAL A 120 -10.51 9.08 -24.19
C VAL A 120 -11.92 9.57 -24.53
N GLU A 121 -12.27 10.81 -24.15
CA GLU A 121 -13.57 11.42 -24.46
C GLU A 121 -13.85 11.46 -25.97
N ILE A 122 -12.90 11.98 -26.77
CA ILE A 122 -13.03 12.03 -28.24
C ILE A 122 -13.19 10.63 -28.84
N LEU A 123 -12.46 9.64 -28.32
CA LEU A 123 -12.56 8.27 -28.81
C LEU A 123 -13.92 7.66 -28.46
N LEU A 124 -14.44 7.89 -27.25
CA LEU A 124 -15.74 7.36 -26.80
C LEU A 124 -16.93 7.88 -27.61
N GLU A 125 -16.84 9.07 -28.22
CA GLU A 125 -17.86 9.58 -29.15
C GLU A 125 -18.02 8.73 -30.42
N ARG A 126 -17.00 7.92 -30.77
CA ARG A 126 -16.90 7.21 -32.05
C ARG A 126 -16.65 5.71 -31.91
N TRP A 127 -16.33 5.23 -30.71
CA TRP A 127 -15.91 3.86 -30.47
C TRP A 127 -17.02 3.05 -29.82
N GLU A 128 -17.47 1.97 -30.48
CA GLU A 128 -18.57 1.15 -29.99
C GLU A 128 -18.09 0.04 -29.03
N GLU A 129 -16.97 -0.65 -29.33
CA GLU A 129 -16.39 -1.67 -28.44
C GLU A 129 -15.51 -1.07 -27.32
N ILE A 130 -16.13 -0.66 -26.21
CA ILE A 130 -15.44 -0.05 -25.05
C ILE A 130 -14.68 -1.10 -24.21
N ASN A 131 -15.18 -2.34 -24.16
CA ASN A 131 -14.63 -3.44 -23.36
C ASN A 131 -13.73 -4.39 -24.16
N ASP A 132 -13.14 -3.90 -25.25
CA ASP A 132 -12.17 -4.68 -26.02
C ASP A 132 -11.02 -5.16 -25.12
N LEU A 133 -10.56 -6.39 -25.38
CA LEU A 133 -9.43 -6.99 -24.65
C LEU A 133 -8.15 -6.90 -25.48
N ASN A 134 -7.06 -6.52 -24.82
CA ASN A 134 -5.70 -6.69 -25.37
C ASN A 134 -5.18 -8.13 -25.18
N GLU A 135 -3.93 -8.40 -25.57
CA GLU A 135 -3.33 -9.75 -25.48
C GLU A 135 -3.15 -10.25 -24.04
N ASN A 136 -3.26 -9.38 -23.02
CA ASN A 136 -3.23 -9.75 -21.60
C ASN A 136 -4.65 -9.90 -20.99
N GLY A 137 -5.70 -9.74 -21.80
CA GLY A 137 -7.08 -9.71 -21.33
C GLY A 137 -7.45 -8.43 -20.58
N GLU A 138 -6.73 -7.33 -20.81
CA GLU A 138 -6.96 -6.05 -20.13
C GLU A 138 -7.90 -5.18 -20.97
N THR A 139 -8.88 -4.54 -20.31
CA THR A 139 -9.73 -3.51 -20.93
C THR A 139 -9.09 -2.13 -20.83
N PRO A 140 -9.55 -1.13 -21.61
CA PRO A 140 -9.15 0.26 -21.39
C PRO A 140 -9.43 0.74 -19.97
N PHE A 141 -10.56 0.33 -19.38
CA PHE A 141 -10.89 0.64 -18.00
C PHE A 141 -9.85 0.08 -17.04
N TYR A 142 -9.50 -1.21 -17.15
CA TYR A 142 -8.45 -1.82 -16.33
C TYR A 142 -7.13 -1.05 -16.44
N LEU A 143 -6.70 -0.70 -17.66
CA LEU A 143 -5.45 0.03 -17.88
C LEU A 143 -5.47 1.45 -17.30
N SER A 144 -6.62 2.14 -17.32
CA SER A 144 -6.76 3.43 -16.65
C SER A 144 -6.59 3.31 -15.13
N VAL A 145 -7.12 2.24 -14.54
CA VAL A 145 -7.02 1.97 -13.11
C VAL A 145 -5.59 1.55 -12.74
N GLU A 146 -4.94 0.70 -13.53
CA GLU A 146 -3.53 0.31 -13.36
C GLU A 146 -2.63 1.56 -13.35
N GLY A 147 -2.82 2.47 -14.32
CA GLY A 147 -2.08 3.72 -14.46
C GLY A 147 -2.41 4.79 -13.42
N GLY A 148 -3.46 4.62 -12.62
CA GLY A 148 -3.86 5.60 -11.60
C GLY A 148 -4.68 6.78 -12.15
N HIS A 149 -5.33 6.60 -13.30
CA HIS A 149 -5.99 7.67 -14.06
C HIS A 149 -7.49 7.73 -13.81
N GLU A 150 -7.87 8.27 -12.65
CA GLU A 150 -9.25 8.38 -12.17
C GLU A 150 -10.21 9.00 -13.21
N LYS A 151 -9.84 10.13 -13.84
CA LYS A 151 -10.71 10.77 -14.83
C LYS A 151 -10.98 9.89 -16.06
N CYS A 152 -10.00 9.09 -16.49
CA CYS A 152 -10.21 8.13 -17.57
C CYS A 152 -11.15 7.00 -17.12
N ALA A 153 -10.97 6.48 -15.90
CA ALA A 153 -11.83 5.46 -15.33
C ALA A 153 -13.29 5.92 -15.21
N GLU A 154 -13.51 7.17 -14.78
CA GLU A 154 -14.84 7.80 -14.74
C GLU A 154 -15.50 7.84 -16.13
N LEU A 155 -14.82 8.43 -17.12
CA LEU A 155 -15.34 8.57 -18.48
C LEU A 155 -15.68 7.20 -19.09
N LEU A 156 -14.79 6.23 -18.90
CA LEU A 156 -14.98 4.86 -19.38
C LEU A 156 -16.19 4.18 -18.72
N LEU A 157 -16.38 4.38 -17.43
CA LEU A 157 -17.53 3.83 -16.71
C LEU A 157 -18.85 4.51 -17.12
N GLU A 158 -18.84 5.84 -17.28
CA GLU A 158 -19.99 6.61 -17.78
C GLU A 158 -20.41 6.16 -19.19
N ALA A 159 -19.45 5.78 -20.02
CA ALA A 159 -19.69 5.22 -21.35
C ALA A 159 -20.14 3.74 -21.34
N GLY A 160 -20.21 3.08 -20.18
CA GLY A 160 -20.69 1.71 -20.05
C GLY A 160 -19.61 0.62 -20.04
N SER A 161 -18.38 0.95 -19.64
CA SER A 161 -17.34 -0.06 -19.39
C SER A 161 -17.79 -1.06 -18.32
N ASP A 162 -17.47 -2.34 -18.52
CA ASP A 162 -17.69 -3.37 -17.52
C ASP A 162 -16.51 -3.42 -16.55
N ILE A 163 -16.80 -3.04 -15.32
CA ILE A 163 -15.86 -2.96 -14.20
C ILE A 163 -15.41 -4.33 -13.68
N ASN A 164 -16.17 -5.40 -13.99
CA ASN A 164 -15.96 -6.74 -13.47
C ASN A 164 -15.11 -7.64 -14.37
N VAL A 165 -14.65 -7.11 -15.51
CA VAL A 165 -13.78 -7.85 -16.43
C VAL A 165 -12.45 -8.16 -15.74
N LEU A 166 -12.07 -9.43 -15.78
CA LEU A 166 -10.79 -9.89 -15.24
C LEU A 166 -9.76 -10.05 -16.35
N THR A 167 -8.49 -9.79 -16.01
CA THR A 167 -7.37 -10.08 -16.90
C THR A 167 -7.14 -11.57 -17.06
N GLN A 168 -6.27 -11.98 -17.98
CA GLN A 168 -5.86 -13.38 -18.13
C GLN A 168 -5.25 -13.99 -16.86
N ASN A 169 -4.71 -13.16 -15.97
CA ASN A 169 -4.16 -13.57 -14.67
C ASN A 169 -5.19 -13.54 -13.54
N ASN A 170 -6.49 -13.43 -13.87
CA ASN A 170 -7.60 -13.29 -12.91
C ASN A 170 -7.44 -12.08 -11.96
N SER A 171 -6.79 -11.01 -12.44
CA SER A 171 -6.65 -9.74 -11.72
C SER A 171 -7.87 -8.85 -11.98
N SER A 172 -8.43 -8.25 -10.93
CA SER A 172 -9.50 -7.24 -11.04
C SER A 172 -8.95 -5.81 -10.99
N ALA A 173 -9.75 -4.85 -11.45
CA ALA A 173 -9.41 -3.42 -11.37
C ALA A 173 -9.13 -2.96 -9.92
N LEU A 174 -9.91 -3.42 -8.94
CA LEU A 174 -9.67 -3.08 -7.55
C LEU A 174 -8.34 -3.64 -7.03
N GLN A 175 -8.00 -4.87 -7.39
CA GLN A 175 -6.74 -5.48 -6.93
C GLN A 175 -5.54 -4.69 -7.42
N ILE A 176 -5.52 -4.29 -8.69
CA ILE A 176 -4.41 -3.50 -9.23
C ILE A 176 -4.38 -2.07 -8.66
N ALA A 177 -5.54 -1.44 -8.42
CA ALA A 177 -5.62 -0.15 -7.74
C ALA A 177 -5.02 -0.21 -6.32
N VAL A 178 -5.38 -1.25 -5.56
CA VAL A 178 -4.89 -1.48 -4.20
C VAL A 178 -3.40 -1.81 -4.21
N GLN A 179 -2.94 -2.66 -5.11
CA GLN A 179 -1.53 -3.03 -5.22
C GLN A 179 -0.65 -1.83 -5.55
N ASN A 180 -1.11 -0.94 -6.44
CA ASN A 180 -0.38 0.27 -6.83
C ASN A 180 -0.57 1.43 -5.84
N GLY A 181 -1.51 1.34 -4.90
CA GLY A 181 -1.74 2.36 -3.86
C GLY A 181 -2.56 3.55 -4.33
N HIS A 182 -3.34 3.40 -5.41
CA HIS A 182 -4.13 4.47 -6.00
C HIS A 182 -5.39 4.76 -5.17
N LEU A 183 -5.23 5.44 -4.02
CA LEU A 183 -6.28 5.64 -3.02
C LEU A 183 -7.60 6.19 -3.59
N SER A 184 -7.56 7.23 -4.44
CA SER A 184 -8.77 7.81 -5.01
C SER A 184 -9.55 6.80 -5.84
N LEU A 185 -8.84 6.00 -6.65
CA LEU A 185 -9.44 4.91 -7.41
C LEU A 185 -9.94 3.79 -6.52
N VAL A 186 -9.23 3.43 -5.44
CA VAL A 186 -9.74 2.44 -4.48
C VAL A 186 -11.08 2.90 -3.90
N ASN A 187 -11.17 4.15 -3.44
CA ASN A 187 -12.42 4.72 -2.91
C ASN A 187 -13.52 4.72 -3.98
N PHE A 188 -13.21 5.22 -5.18
CA PHE A 188 -14.14 5.22 -6.31
C PHE A 188 -14.68 3.82 -6.63
N LEU A 189 -13.81 2.81 -6.65
CA LEU A 189 -14.17 1.42 -6.94
C LEU A 189 -15.01 0.79 -5.82
N ILE A 190 -14.69 1.09 -4.56
CA ILE A 190 -15.48 0.67 -3.38
C ILE A 190 -16.88 1.29 -3.43
N ASP A 191 -17.00 2.58 -3.74
CA ASP A 191 -18.27 3.31 -3.82
C ASP A 191 -19.20 2.74 -4.92
N LYS A 192 -18.63 2.15 -5.96
CA LYS A 192 -19.38 1.46 -7.03
C LYS A 192 -19.83 0.04 -6.64
N ASN A 193 -19.57 -0.39 -5.41
CA ASN A 193 -20.00 -1.67 -4.84
C ASN A 193 -19.63 -2.88 -5.70
N ILE A 194 -18.44 -2.83 -6.32
CA ILE A 194 -17.88 -3.97 -7.09
C ILE A 194 -17.81 -5.16 -6.15
N ASP A 195 -18.31 -6.33 -6.59
CA ASP A 195 -18.26 -7.54 -5.78
C ASP A 195 -16.81 -7.85 -5.39
N LEU A 196 -16.50 -7.53 -4.12
CA LEU A 196 -15.19 -7.68 -3.49
C LEU A 196 -14.87 -9.13 -3.14
N VAL A 197 -15.81 -10.05 -3.42
CA VAL A 197 -15.72 -11.44 -2.99
C VAL A 197 -14.48 -12.04 -3.62
N PRO A 198 -13.48 -12.44 -2.80
CA PRO A 198 -12.30 -13.07 -3.33
C PRO A 198 -12.71 -14.31 -4.10
N LYS A 199 -12.44 -14.34 -5.41
CA LYS A 199 -12.60 -15.58 -6.17
C LYS A 199 -11.67 -16.62 -5.55
N PRO A 200 -12.03 -17.91 -5.50
CA PRO A 200 -11.28 -18.94 -4.78
C PRO A 200 -9.82 -19.10 -5.24
N GLU A 201 -9.47 -18.60 -6.43
CA GLU A 201 -8.11 -18.59 -6.98
C GLU A 201 -7.25 -17.41 -6.48
N GLN A 202 -7.86 -16.41 -5.83
CA GLN A 202 -7.17 -15.23 -5.34
C GLN A 202 -6.38 -15.58 -4.08
N LYS A 203 -5.06 -15.39 -4.19
CA LYS A 203 -4.11 -15.76 -3.14
C LYS A 203 -4.15 -14.85 -1.91
N ASN A 204 -4.63 -13.61 -2.06
CA ASN A 204 -4.62 -12.52 -1.08
C ASN A 204 -5.90 -11.68 -1.21
N SER A 205 -6.49 -11.25 -0.11
CA SER A 205 -7.58 -10.26 -0.10
C SER A 205 -7.05 -8.84 -0.42
N PRO A 206 -7.91 -7.86 -0.75
CA PRO A 206 -7.48 -6.46 -0.93
C PRO A 206 -6.66 -5.94 0.25
N LEU A 207 -7.07 -6.26 1.49
CA LEU A 207 -6.37 -5.80 2.68
C LEU A 207 -4.96 -6.42 2.81
N HIS A 208 -4.77 -7.69 2.41
CA HIS A 208 -3.43 -8.28 2.32
C HIS A 208 -2.55 -7.57 1.29
N LEU A 209 -3.10 -7.24 0.11
CA LEU A 209 -2.35 -6.53 -0.93
C LEU A 209 -1.94 -5.13 -0.46
N ALA A 210 -2.84 -4.40 0.19
CA ALA A 210 -2.55 -3.09 0.75
C ALA A 210 -1.44 -3.15 1.82
N VAL A 211 -1.50 -4.14 2.72
CA VAL A 211 -0.47 -4.35 3.75
C VAL A 211 0.86 -4.77 3.13
N ALA A 212 0.86 -5.72 2.21
CA ALA A 212 2.07 -6.24 1.57
C ALA A 212 2.84 -5.17 0.78
N ASN A 213 2.13 -4.21 0.20
CA ASN A 213 2.71 -3.09 -0.56
C ASN A 213 2.88 -1.80 0.27
N ASN A 214 2.60 -1.85 1.58
CA ASN A 214 2.75 -0.71 2.51
C ASN A 214 1.90 0.52 2.15
N HIS A 215 0.63 0.32 1.79
CA HIS A 215 -0.30 1.40 1.46
C HIS A 215 -1.21 1.72 2.65
N LEU A 216 -0.67 2.38 3.69
CA LEU A 216 -1.38 2.71 4.94
C LEU A 216 -2.73 3.40 4.71
N MET A 217 -2.81 4.34 3.78
CA MET A 217 -4.06 5.06 3.52
C MET A 217 -5.12 4.19 2.84
N VAL A 218 -4.69 3.26 1.98
CA VAL A 218 -5.59 2.27 1.38
C VAL A 218 -6.07 1.28 2.44
N VAL A 219 -5.21 0.87 3.37
CA VAL A 219 -5.61 0.03 4.52
C VAL A 219 -6.72 0.71 5.33
N ARG A 220 -6.57 2.00 5.67
CA ARG A 220 -7.62 2.76 6.38
C ARG A 220 -8.93 2.80 5.61
N SER A 221 -8.88 3.14 4.32
CA SER A 221 -10.07 3.16 3.46
C SER A 221 -10.79 1.81 3.41
N LEU A 222 -10.04 0.71 3.23
CA LEU A 222 -10.62 -0.64 3.20
C LEU A 222 -11.27 -1.01 4.54
N LEU A 223 -10.67 -0.63 5.67
CA LEU A 223 -11.22 -0.84 7.01
C LEU A 223 -12.49 -0.01 7.25
N ASP A 224 -12.48 1.26 6.84
CA ASP A 224 -13.65 2.15 6.90
C ASP A 224 -14.81 1.62 6.04
N ALA A 225 -14.49 0.93 4.95
CA ALA A 225 -15.44 0.22 4.09
C ALA A 225 -15.81 -1.19 4.60
N ASN A 226 -15.56 -1.50 5.88
CA ASN A 226 -15.92 -2.77 6.53
C ASN A 226 -15.40 -4.05 5.85
N HIS A 227 -14.26 -3.98 5.15
CA HIS A 227 -13.62 -5.18 4.61
C HIS A 227 -13.18 -6.12 5.75
N ASP A 228 -13.22 -7.43 5.49
CA ASP A 228 -12.84 -8.43 6.49
C ASP A 228 -11.36 -8.33 6.87
N ILE A 229 -11.12 -7.73 8.04
CA ILE A 229 -9.80 -7.56 8.65
C ILE A 229 -9.12 -8.90 8.99
N ASN A 230 -9.90 -9.97 9.14
CA ASN A 230 -9.45 -11.31 9.51
C ASN A 230 -9.44 -12.27 8.32
N SER A 231 -9.61 -11.75 7.10
CA SER A 231 -9.54 -12.56 5.89
C SER A 231 -8.24 -13.37 5.87
N LEU A 232 -8.31 -14.58 5.31
CA LEU A 232 -7.19 -15.51 5.27
C LEU A 232 -6.68 -15.67 3.84
N ASN A 233 -5.38 -15.54 3.68
CA ASN A 233 -4.71 -15.81 2.41
C ASN A 233 -4.47 -17.33 2.21
N HIS A 234 -3.87 -17.72 1.08
CA HIS A 234 -3.53 -19.13 0.79
C HIS A 234 -2.57 -19.81 1.80
N ARG A 235 -1.93 -19.04 2.69
CA ARG A 235 -1.09 -19.53 3.78
C ARG A 235 -1.80 -19.51 5.13
N GLN A 236 -3.10 -19.25 5.15
CA GLN A 236 -3.90 -18.99 6.36
C GLN A 236 -3.38 -17.79 7.18
N GLU A 237 -2.62 -16.89 6.57
CA GLU A 237 -2.16 -15.67 7.22
C GLU A 237 -3.28 -14.63 7.16
N THR A 238 -3.42 -13.84 8.23
CA THR A 238 -4.23 -12.61 8.24
C THR A 238 -3.39 -11.41 7.79
N PRO A 239 -3.99 -10.26 7.46
CA PRO A 239 -3.25 -9.01 7.23
C PRO A 239 -2.33 -8.62 8.39
N LEU A 240 -2.72 -8.91 9.65
CA LEU A 240 -1.86 -8.69 10.81
C LEU A 240 -0.60 -9.57 10.79
N HIS A 241 -0.69 -10.83 10.34
CA HIS A 241 0.50 -11.70 10.19
C HIS A 241 1.51 -11.08 9.22
N LEU A 242 1.04 -10.57 8.07
CA LEU A 242 1.90 -9.91 7.09
C LEU A 242 2.52 -8.62 7.64
N ALA A 243 1.72 -7.75 8.26
CA ALA A 243 2.22 -6.50 8.85
C ALA A 243 3.27 -6.76 9.94
N ALA A 244 3.05 -7.81 10.76
CA ALA A 244 3.97 -8.27 11.78
C ALA A 244 5.28 -8.83 11.21
N ASP A 245 5.24 -9.63 10.14
CA ASP A 245 6.44 -10.19 9.50
C ASP A 245 7.29 -9.09 8.83
N LEU A 246 6.61 -8.14 8.16
CA LEU A 246 7.24 -7.01 7.48
C LEU A 246 7.84 -5.96 8.44
N GLY A 247 7.50 -6.00 9.72
CA GLY A 247 8.03 -5.05 10.71
C GLY A 247 7.39 -3.67 10.65
N ASN A 248 6.21 -3.54 10.04
CA ASN A 248 5.58 -2.25 9.81
C ASN A 248 4.72 -1.81 11.00
N VAL A 249 5.30 -0.98 11.86
CA VAL A 249 4.68 -0.47 13.09
C VAL A 249 3.37 0.28 12.82
N GLU A 250 3.30 1.12 11.77
CA GLU A 250 2.11 1.93 11.49
C GLU A 250 0.94 1.05 11.04
N LEU A 251 1.19 0.07 10.16
CA LEU A 251 0.18 -0.89 9.74
C LEU A 251 -0.30 -1.76 10.89
N VAL A 252 0.62 -2.25 11.74
CA VAL A 252 0.24 -3.00 12.94
C VAL A 252 -0.61 -2.14 13.87
N GLU A 253 -0.24 -0.89 14.11
CA GLU A 253 -1.02 0.02 14.96
C GLU A 253 -2.45 0.20 14.45
N GLU A 254 -2.63 0.46 13.15
CA GLU A 254 -3.97 0.60 12.56
C GLU A 254 -4.78 -0.69 12.64
N LEU A 255 -4.21 -1.83 12.27
CA LEU A 255 -4.90 -3.13 12.32
C LEU A 255 -5.28 -3.53 13.74
N LEU A 256 -4.40 -3.28 14.72
CA LEU A 256 -4.70 -3.53 16.13
C LEU A 256 -5.84 -2.64 16.59
N LYS A 257 -5.82 -1.34 16.32
CA LYS A 257 -6.92 -0.42 16.69
C LYS A 257 -8.26 -0.82 16.08
N ALA A 258 -8.25 -1.41 14.88
CA ALA A 258 -9.44 -1.89 14.19
C ALA A 258 -9.97 -3.25 14.70
N HIS A 259 -9.52 -3.72 15.88
CA HIS A 259 -10.05 -4.90 16.56
C HIS A 259 -9.90 -6.23 15.78
N CYS A 260 -8.79 -6.42 15.07
CA CYS A 260 -8.47 -7.70 14.44
C CYS A 260 -8.35 -8.86 15.45
N ASP A 261 -8.58 -10.09 14.97
CA ASP A 261 -8.37 -11.29 15.76
C ASP A 261 -6.87 -11.58 15.93
N LEU A 262 -6.44 -11.59 17.18
CA LEU A 262 -5.05 -11.81 17.59
C LEU A 262 -4.72 -13.30 17.77
N LYS A 263 -5.74 -14.16 17.80
CA LYS A 263 -5.61 -15.60 18.10
C LYS A 263 -5.55 -16.47 16.86
N THR A 264 -5.90 -15.93 15.69
CA THR A 264 -5.79 -16.62 14.42
C THR A 264 -4.37 -17.11 14.19
N VAL A 265 -4.24 -18.33 13.67
CA VAL A 265 -2.96 -18.97 13.38
C VAL A 265 -2.81 -19.21 11.89
N ASP A 266 -1.59 -19.03 11.40
CA ASP A 266 -1.20 -19.39 10.03
C ASP A 266 -1.16 -20.91 9.81
N LYS A 267 -0.83 -21.34 8.58
CA LYS A 267 -0.67 -22.76 8.22
C LYS A 267 0.38 -23.51 9.04
N HIS A 268 1.28 -22.80 9.72
CA HIS A 268 2.32 -23.35 10.59
C HIS A 268 1.92 -23.32 12.08
N GLY A 269 0.69 -22.95 12.40
CA GLY A 269 0.19 -22.83 13.77
C GLY A 269 0.80 -21.64 14.52
N LYS A 270 1.23 -20.58 13.82
CA LYS A 270 1.82 -19.37 14.41
C LYS A 270 0.81 -18.23 14.38
N THR A 271 0.63 -17.56 15.51
CA THR A 271 -0.10 -16.30 15.57
C THR A 271 0.77 -15.15 15.07
N ALA A 272 0.17 -13.99 14.81
CA ALA A 272 0.90 -12.77 14.46
C ALA A 272 1.94 -12.38 15.52
N LEU A 273 1.68 -12.63 16.82
CA LEU A 273 2.65 -12.46 17.90
C LEU A 273 3.89 -13.33 17.70
N ALA A 274 3.70 -14.61 17.37
CA ALA A 274 4.79 -15.55 17.13
C ALA A 274 5.57 -15.21 15.85
N VAL A 275 4.89 -14.70 14.82
CA VAL A 275 5.53 -14.19 13.60
C VAL A 275 6.39 -12.97 13.89
N ALA A 276 5.85 -11.95 14.59
CA ALA A 276 6.62 -10.78 15.02
C ALA A 276 7.85 -11.17 15.85
N SER A 277 7.69 -12.15 16.74
CA SER A 277 8.77 -12.66 17.58
C SER A 277 9.88 -13.29 16.74
N ARG A 278 9.53 -14.22 15.84
CA ARG A 278 10.47 -14.89 14.94
C ARG A 278 11.22 -13.92 14.04
N SER A 279 10.54 -12.86 13.58
CA SER A 279 11.12 -11.85 12.69
C SER A 279 11.87 -10.74 13.44
N ASN A 280 12.04 -10.88 14.76
CA ASN A 280 12.82 -9.99 15.64
C ASN A 280 12.31 -8.54 15.69
N HIS A 281 10.99 -8.36 15.62
CA HIS A 281 10.33 -7.06 15.69
C HIS A 281 9.83 -6.77 17.11
N ALA A 282 10.76 -6.54 18.04
CA ALA A 282 10.46 -6.43 19.48
C ALA A 282 9.40 -5.36 19.81
N LEU A 283 9.33 -4.25 19.07
CA LEU A 283 8.31 -3.24 19.28
C LEU A 283 6.90 -3.76 18.91
N ILE A 284 6.78 -4.49 17.80
CA ILE A 284 5.51 -5.09 17.38
C ILE A 284 5.06 -6.18 18.35
N VAL A 285 6.00 -6.97 18.87
CA VAL A 285 5.73 -7.92 19.97
C VAL A 285 5.10 -7.18 21.15
N ASP A 286 5.67 -6.06 21.59
CA ASP A 286 5.13 -5.27 22.69
C ASP A 286 3.74 -4.70 22.35
N MET A 287 3.51 -4.26 21.11
CA MET A 287 2.22 -3.74 20.65
C MET A 287 1.13 -4.81 20.68
N ILE A 288 1.41 -6.00 20.15
CA ILE A 288 0.44 -7.09 20.11
C ILE A 288 0.10 -7.54 21.54
N ILE A 289 1.09 -7.71 22.43
CA ILE A 289 0.83 -8.07 23.83
C ILE A 289 0.00 -6.99 24.55
N LYS A 290 0.30 -5.70 24.31
CA LYS A 290 -0.50 -4.59 24.86
C LYS A 290 -1.95 -4.64 24.36
N ALA A 291 -2.17 -4.94 23.08
CA ALA A 291 -3.49 -5.06 22.50
C ALA A 291 -4.26 -6.26 23.08
N GLU A 292 -3.64 -7.44 23.16
CA GLU A 292 -4.24 -8.64 23.78
C GLU A 292 -4.69 -8.37 25.21
N ARG A 293 -3.84 -7.72 26.01
CA ARG A 293 -4.16 -7.36 27.40
C ARG A 293 -5.28 -6.33 27.49
N TYR A 294 -5.24 -5.31 26.63
CA TYR A 294 -6.30 -4.30 26.56
C TYR A 294 -7.65 -4.93 26.22
N TYR A 295 -7.71 -5.82 25.22
CA TYR A 295 -8.97 -6.47 24.83
C TYR A 295 -9.48 -7.47 25.87
N ALA A 296 -8.60 -8.22 26.53
CA ALA A 296 -8.98 -9.07 27.65
C ALA A 296 -9.60 -8.24 28.80
N MET A 297 -8.99 -7.11 29.17
CA MET A 297 -9.52 -6.20 30.18
C MET A 297 -10.88 -5.62 29.76
N LYS A 298 -11.03 -5.18 28.51
CA LYS A 298 -12.29 -4.61 28.00
C LYS A 298 -13.43 -5.64 28.06
N GLN A 299 -13.16 -6.90 27.72
CA GLN A 299 -14.14 -7.99 27.83
C GLN A 299 -14.59 -8.23 29.28
N GLU A 300 -13.67 -8.18 30.26
CA GLU A 300 -13.99 -8.29 31.68
C GLU A 300 -14.84 -7.09 32.18
N CYS A 301 -14.53 -5.86 31.75
CA CYS A 301 -15.28 -4.66 32.16
C CYS A 301 -16.71 -4.61 31.61
N VAL A 302 -16.91 -4.99 30.32
CA VAL A 302 -18.24 -5.05 29.69
C VAL A 302 -19.15 -6.07 30.39
N ALA A 303 -18.58 -7.14 30.97
CA ALA A 303 -19.35 -8.11 31.76
C ALA A 303 -19.82 -7.57 33.13
N HIS A 304 -19.30 -6.43 33.59
CA HIS A 304 -19.48 -5.93 34.96
C HIS A 304 -20.08 -4.52 35.09
N SER A 305 -20.19 -3.72 34.01
CA SER A 305 -20.82 -2.39 34.04
C SER A 305 -21.12 -1.81 32.65
N ASP A 306 -22.26 -1.10 32.51
CA ASP A 306 -22.76 -0.42 31.30
C ASP A 306 -22.21 1.02 31.14
N ASP A 307 -21.02 1.31 31.68
CA ASP A 307 -20.42 2.65 31.59
C ASP A 307 -19.37 2.67 30.48
N GLY A 308 -19.81 3.16 29.31
CA GLY A 308 -19.06 3.31 28.06
C GLY A 308 -17.96 4.36 28.11
N SER A 309 -17.04 4.26 29.07
CA SER A 309 -15.79 5.01 29.02
C SER A 309 -14.90 4.44 27.90
N ASP A 310 -14.91 5.11 26.75
CA ASP A 310 -14.15 4.68 25.58
C ASP A 310 -12.65 4.96 25.80
N PHE A 311 -11.91 3.93 26.21
CA PHE A 311 -10.46 3.98 26.35
C PHE A 311 -9.82 3.92 24.97
N SER A 312 -9.24 5.01 24.49
CA SER A 312 -8.51 4.99 23.21
C SER A 312 -7.20 4.20 23.33
N LEU A 313 -7.11 3.07 22.63
CA LEU A 313 -5.89 2.25 22.56
C LEU A 313 -4.80 3.00 21.80
N SER A 314 -3.66 3.23 22.46
CA SER A 314 -2.49 3.90 21.89
C SER A 314 -1.23 3.09 22.16
N PHE A 315 -0.36 2.98 21.17
CA PHE A 315 0.92 2.26 21.30
C PHE A 315 2.13 3.19 21.37
N LYS A 316 1.90 4.51 21.34
CA LYS A 316 2.96 5.51 21.46
C LYS A 316 3.78 5.26 22.72
N GLN A 317 5.09 5.27 22.58
CA GLN A 317 5.98 5.17 23.72
C GLN A 317 5.75 6.37 24.64
N ASP A 318 5.47 6.09 25.91
CA ASP A 318 5.22 7.12 26.89
C ASP A 318 6.55 7.78 27.31
N HIS A 319 6.71 9.03 26.87
CA HIS A 319 7.82 9.91 27.24
C HIS A 319 7.39 11.05 28.14
N SER A 320 6.18 10.98 28.70
CA SER A 320 5.62 12.04 29.52
C SER A 320 6.44 12.27 30.79
N THR A 321 6.44 13.53 31.26
CA THR A 321 7.12 13.91 32.50
C THR A 321 6.42 13.30 33.71
N GLN A 322 5.09 13.13 33.64
CA GLN A 322 4.28 12.53 34.69
C GLN A 322 4.70 11.10 35.02
N THR A 323 5.06 10.29 34.03
CA THR A 323 5.46 8.88 34.26
C THR A 323 6.98 8.68 34.34
N LYS A 324 7.78 9.74 34.17
CA LYS A 324 9.25 9.66 34.17
C LYS A 324 9.80 8.95 35.42
N GLN A 325 9.26 9.28 36.59
CA GLN A 325 9.75 8.72 37.87
C GLN A 325 9.44 7.23 38.00
N ILE A 326 8.21 6.82 37.67
CA ILE A 326 7.84 5.41 37.72
C ILE A 326 8.61 4.61 36.68
N ARG A 327 8.76 5.10 35.44
CA ARG A 327 9.57 4.45 34.40
C ARG A 327 11.02 4.23 34.83
N SER A 328 11.63 5.23 35.46
CA SER A 328 13.00 5.12 36.00
C SER A 328 13.10 4.07 37.12
N SER A 329 12.08 4.00 37.98
CA SER A 329 12.00 2.99 39.04
C SER A 329 11.82 1.58 38.48
N LEU A 330 10.96 1.39 37.47
CA LEU A 330 10.79 0.11 36.76
C LEU A 330 12.08 -0.35 36.10
N TRP A 331 12.78 0.57 35.43
CA TRP A 331 14.08 0.29 34.83
C TRP A 331 15.09 -0.18 35.91
N TYR A 332 15.17 0.54 37.04
CA TYR A 332 16.06 0.19 38.13
C TYR A 332 15.76 -1.22 38.68
N VAL A 333 14.48 -1.53 38.88
CA VAL A 333 14.02 -2.86 39.32
C VAL A 333 14.48 -3.94 38.35
N ALA A 334 14.20 -3.78 37.06
CA ALA A 334 14.55 -4.75 36.03
C ALA A 334 16.06 -5.00 35.94
N TYR A 335 16.85 -3.93 35.99
CA TYR A 335 18.30 -4.01 35.75
C TYR A 335 19.13 -4.36 36.98
N ASN A 336 18.68 -3.99 38.18
CA ASN A 336 19.49 -4.08 39.40
C ASN A 336 18.93 -5.04 40.44
N GLN A 337 17.64 -5.34 40.41
CA GLN A 337 16.98 -6.10 41.48
C GLN A 337 16.47 -7.47 41.05
N LEU A 338 15.95 -7.60 39.82
CA LEU A 338 15.44 -8.88 39.33
C LEU A 338 16.56 -9.91 39.10
N LYS A 339 16.26 -11.17 39.40
CA LYS A 339 17.06 -12.35 39.01
C LYS A 339 16.48 -13.03 37.76
N PRO A 340 17.24 -13.92 37.07
CA PRO A 340 16.86 -14.47 35.76
C PRO A 340 15.46 -15.08 35.62
N GLN A 341 14.90 -15.68 36.67
CA GLN A 341 13.56 -16.31 36.64
C GLN A 341 12.48 -15.48 37.35
N GLU A 342 12.85 -14.39 38.03
CA GLU A 342 11.90 -13.60 38.81
C GLU A 342 10.96 -12.78 37.92
N TRP A 343 11.43 -12.28 36.78
CA TRP A 343 10.57 -11.56 35.84
C TRP A 343 9.46 -12.45 35.26
N LYS A 344 9.71 -13.75 35.02
CA LYS A 344 8.68 -14.69 34.55
C LYS A 344 7.62 -14.95 35.62
N LYS A 345 8.04 -15.06 36.89
CA LYS A 345 7.11 -15.21 38.01
C LYS A 345 6.21 -13.99 38.14
N LEU A 346 6.77 -12.79 38.02
CA LEU A 346 6.01 -11.54 38.00
C LEU A 346 5.08 -11.45 36.78
N ALA A 347 5.56 -11.84 35.59
CA ALA A 347 4.74 -11.86 34.39
C ALA A 347 3.52 -12.79 34.56
N LEU A 348 3.72 -14.00 35.07
CA LEU A 348 2.64 -14.95 35.36
C LEU A 348 1.68 -14.41 36.43
N PHE A 349 2.19 -13.76 37.48
CA PHE A 349 1.36 -13.09 38.49
C PHE A 349 0.46 -12.02 37.85
N TRP A 350 1.01 -11.21 36.93
CA TRP A 350 0.27 -10.24 36.13
C TRP A 350 -0.46 -10.83 34.91
N LYS A 351 -0.75 -12.13 34.93
CA LYS A 351 -1.53 -12.84 33.91
C LYS A 351 -0.96 -12.75 32.48
N PHE A 352 0.36 -12.58 32.31
CA PHE A 352 0.97 -12.79 31.00
C PHE A 352 0.87 -14.27 30.62
N THR A 353 0.50 -14.58 29.38
CA THR A 353 0.44 -15.97 28.91
C THR A 353 1.85 -16.53 28.68
N ASN A 354 1.95 -17.85 28.61
CA ASN A 354 3.23 -18.50 28.30
C ASN A 354 3.75 -18.10 26.91
N GLU A 355 2.85 -17.89 25.95
CA GLU A 355 3.15 -17.44 24.59
C GLU A 355 3.71 -16.01 24.62
N GLN A 356 3.13 -15.10 25.39
CA GLN A 356 3.62 -13.73 25.55
C GLN A 356 5.01 -13.69 26.22
N ILE A 357 5.19 -14.47 27.29
CA ILE A 357 6.49 -14.58 27.99
C ILE A 357 7.55 -15.14 27.04
N LYS A 358 7.20 -16.18 26.26
CA LYS A 358 8.09 -16.78 25.27
C LYS A 358 8.44 -15.78 24.17
N ALA A 359 7.47 -15.03 23.65
CA ALA A 359 7.70 -14.01 22.62
C ALA A 359 8.65 -12.91 23.12
N ILE A 360 8.50 -12.46 24.38
CA ILE A 360 9.43 -11.48 24.99
C ILE A 360 10.85 -12.07 25.10
N GLU A 361 10.96 -13.34 25.52
CA GLU A 361 12.24 -14.02 25.74
C GLU A 361 13.01 -14.31 24.44
N GLU A 362 12.30 -14.57 23.34
CA GLU A 362 12.90 -14.85 22.03
C GLU A 362 13.60 -13.63 21.41
N GLN A 363 13.31 -12.40 21.85
CA GLN A 363 13.87 -11.17 21.28
C GLN A 363 15.32 -10.88 21.68
N TRP A 364 15.80 -11.37 22.85
CA TRP A 364 17.17 -11.15 23.29
C TRP A 364 17.83 -12.42 23.80
N THR A 365 19.03 -12.69 23.29
CA THR A 365 19.86 -13.82 23.75
C THR A 365 20.99 -13.32 24.65
N GLY A 366 21.41 -14.14 25.62
CA GLY A 366 22.57 -13.88 26.48
C GLY A 366 22.30 -13.96 27.98
N LYS A 367 23.37 -14.06 28.79
CA LYS A 367 23.28 -14.31 30.24
C LYS A 367 22.58 -13.20 31.05
N LYS A 368 22.45 -12.00 30.49
CA LYS A 368 21.82 -10.84 31.12
C LYS A 368 20.53 -10.38 30.40
N SER A 369 20.04 -11.11 29.39
CA SER A 369 18.85 -10.72 28.61
C SER A 369 17.58 -10.63 29.47
N TYR A 370 17.51 -11.40 30.56
CA TYR A 370 16.42 -11.34 31.54
C TYR A 370 16.15 -9.94 32.10
N LYS A 371 17.16 -9.06 32.14
CA LYS A 371 16.99 -7.66 32.57
C LYS A 371 16.12 -6.90 31.58
N GLU A 372 16.35 -7.13 30.29
CA GLU A 372 15.58 -6.47 29.23
C GLU A 372 14.19 -7.08 29.06
N HIS A 373 14.07 -8.39 29.24
CA HIS A 373 12.76 -9.06 29.32
C HIS A 373 11.93 -8.49 30.47
N GLY A 374 12.54 -8.33 31.65
CA GLY A 374 11.92 -7.71 32.80
C GLY A 374 11.52 -6.26 32.55
N ASN A 375 12.41 -5.45 31.97
CA ASN A 375 12.11 -4.05 31.65
C ASN A 375 10.91 -3.93 30.70
N ARG A 376 10.90 -4.70 29.60
CA ARG A 376 9.79 -4.71 28.64
C ARG A 376 8.48 -5.15 29.26
N MET A 377 8.49 -6.26 30.01
CA MET A 377 7.30 -6.73 30.72
C MET A 377 6.76 -5.67 31.69
N LEU A 378 7.63 -4.96 32.42
CA LEU A 378 7.19 -3.87 33.32
C LEU A 378 6.59 -2.69 32.54
N LEU A 379 7.13 -2.35 31.37
CA LEU A 379 6.59 -1.28 30.53
C LEU A 379 5.25 -1.66 29.88
N ILE A 380 5.06 -2.93 29.50
CA ILE A 380 3.77 -3.45 29.03
C ILE A 380 2.74 -3.42 30.18
N TRP A 381 3.13 -3.85 31.38
CA TRP A 381 2.27 -3.77 32.56
C TRP A 381 1.88 -2.31 32.86
N LEU A 382 2.85 -1.39 32.88
CA LEU A 382 2.61 0.03 33.13
C LEU A 382 1.63 0.62 32.11
N HIS A 383 1.78 0.27 30.83
CA HIS A 383 0.87 0.70 29.77
C HIS A 383 -0.59 0.30 30.06
N GLY A 384 -0.83 -0.95 30.49
CA GLY A 384 -2.16 -1.40 30.87
C GLY A 384 -2.74 -0.63 32.06
N ILE A 385 -1.93 -0.39 33.10
CA ILE A 385 -2.33 0.37 34.29
C ILE A 385 -2.69 1.82 33.94
N LEU A 386 -1.90 2.47 33.08
CA LEU A 386 -2.16 3.83 32.62
C LEU A 386 -3.42 3.90 31.76
N LEU A 387 -3.65 2.93 30.88
CA LEU A 387 -4.90 2.85 30.11
C LEU A 387 -6.11 2.69 31.01
N ALA A 388 -6.01 1.89 32.08
CA ALA A 388 -7.05 1.76 33.10
C ALA A 388 -7.21 2.99 34.01
N LYS A 389 -6.44 4.08 33.79
CA LYS A 389 -6.39 5.30 34.62
C LYS A 389 -6.13 5.02 36.10
N GLN A 390 -5.42 3.93 36.40
CA GLN A 390 -5.06 3.52 37.75
C GLN A 390 -3.74 4.17 38.18
N ASN A 391 -3.49 4.23 39.50
CA ASN A 391 -2.24 4.78 40.03
C ASN A 391 -1.13 3.71 39.98
N PRO A 392 -0.11 3.85 39.11
CA PRO A 392 0.89 2.81 38.93
C PRO A 392 1.81 2.62 40.13
N VAL A 393 2.07 3.67 40.93
CA VAL A 393 2.90 3.57 42.13
C VAL A 393 2.21 2.74 43.22
N LYS A 394 0.89 2.93 43.35
CA LYS A 394 0.08 2.15 44.30
C LYS A 394 0.03 0.67 43.87
N HIS A 395 -0.36 0.42 42.63
CA HIS A 395 -0.53 -0.95 42.12
C HIS A 395 0.77 -1.74 42.13
N ILE A 396 1.90 -1.17 41.69
CA ILE A 396 3.15 -1.93 41.71
C ILE A 396 3.58 -2.32 43.13
N TYR A 397 3.31 -1.47 44.12
CA TYR A 397 3.66 -1.78 45.50
C TYR A 397 2.81 -2.95 46.02
N GLU A 398 1.48 -2.84 45.87
CA GLU A 398 0.52 -3.87 46.32
C GLU A 398 0.81 -5.21 45.63
N ASP A 399 0.94 -5.20 44.30
CA ASP A 399 1.20 -6.38 43.48
C ASP A 399 2.53 -7.06 43.84
N LEU A 400 3.60 -6.30 44.09
CA LEU A 400 4.89 -6.87 44.48
C LEU A 400 4.87 -7.46 45.88
N VAL A 401 4.13 -6.85 46.83
CA VAL A 401 3.97 -7.43 48.17
C VAL A 401 3.22 -8.75 48.07
N GLU A 402 2.11 -8.78 47.33
CA GLU A 402 1.29 -9.98 47.13
C GLU A 402 2.05 -11.10 46.39
N ALA A 403 2.86 -10.75 45.39
CA ALA A 403 3.70 -11.69 44.66
C ALA A 403 4.92 -12.19 45.46
N GLY A 404 5.09 -11.77 46.73
CA GLY A 404 6.17 -12.21 47.62
C GLY A 404 7.50 -11.48 47.42
N PHE A 405 7.49 -10.32 46.75
CA PHE A 405 8.63 -9.46 46.49
C PHE A 405 8.67 -8.23 47.42
N GLN A 406 8.33 -8.42 48.71
CA GLN A 406 8.26 -7.34 49.70
C GLN A 406 9.53 -6.45 49.80
N PRO A 407 10.77 -7.00 49.76
CA PRO A 407 11.98 -6.18 49.74
C PRO A 407 12.13 -5.31 48.48
N LEU A 408 11.50 -5.71 47.37
CA LEU A 408 11.49 -4.96 46.12
C LEU A 408 10.44 -3.85 46.16
N ALA A 409 9.23 -4.16 46.67
CA ALA A 409 8.14 -3.20 46.84
C ALA A 409 8.59 -1.99 47.67
N GLU A 410 9.27 -2.23 48.79
CA GLU A 410 9.77 -1.18 49.67
C GLU A 410 10.79 -0.26 48.97
N LYS A 411 11.67 -0.84 48.13
CA LYS A 411 12.65 -0.06 47.36
C LYS A 411 11.99 0.83 46.31
N ILE A 412 10.91 0.36 45.67
CA ILE A 412 10.14 1.18 44.70
C ILE A 412 9.41 2.31 45.43
N ARG A 413 8.85 2.04 46.61
CA ARG A 413 8.19 3.06 47.45
C ARG A 413 9.15 4.20 47.80
N VAL A 414 10.36 3.85 48.25
CA VAL A 414 11.40 4.83 48.59
C VAL A 414 11.91 5.57 47.35
N ALA A 415 12.11 4.88 46.22
CA ALA A 415 12.57 5.50 44.97
C ALA A 415 11.51 6.39 44.29
N SER A 416 10.22 6.16 44.55
CA SER A 416 9.11 6.93 44.00
C SER A 416 8.69 8.12 44.88
N SER A 417 9.33 8.29 46.06
CA SER A 417 9.14 9.45 46.93
C SER A 417 9.89 10.67 46.37
N PRO A 418 9.30 11.89 46.39
CA PRO A 418 9.88 13.09 45.80
C PRO A 418 11.21 13.57 46.43
N ASP A 419 11.66 12.99 47.55
CA ASP A 419 12.86 13.42 48.28
C ASP A 419 14.21 12.98 47.68
N MET A 420 14.22 12.21 46.59
CA MET A 420 15.44 11.62 46.02
C MET A 420 15.90 12.23 44.68
N ASP A 421 15.55 13.48 44.39
CA ASP A 421 16.04 14.22 43.20
C ASP A 421 17.55 14.58 43.27
N SER A 422 18.30 14.10 44.28
CA SER A 422 19.68 14.55 44.55
C SER A 422 20.80 13.57 44.19
N ARG A 423 20.53 12.38 43.63
CA ARG A 423 21.61 11.45 43.21
C ARG A 423 21.67 11.27 41.69
N LYS A 424 22.25 12.31 41.09
CA LYS A 424 22.98 12.37 39.81
C LYS A 424 23.10 11.03 39.06
N CYS A 425 22.52 11.00 37.86
CA CYS A 425 23.02 10.19 36.75
C CYS A 425 24.52 10.49 36.56
N ALA A 426 25.39 9.53 36.88
CA ALA A 426 26.72 9.48 36.31
C ALA A 426 26.61 8.65 35.02
N ILE A 427 26.83 9.33 33.90
CA ILE A 427 26.96 8.74 32.57
C ILE A 427 28.20 7.86 32.56
N SER A 428 28.07 6.62 32.07
CA SER A 428 29.14 5.88 31.39
C SER A 428 28.58 5.19 30.18
#